data_AF-A0A4Q9KEB3-F1
#
_entry.id   AF-A0A4Q9KEB3-F1
#
_cell.length_a   1.000
_cell.length_b   1.000
_cell.length_c   1.000
_cell.angle_alpha   90.00
_cell.angle_beta   90.00
_cell.angle_gamma   90.00
#
_symmetry.space_group_name_H-M   'P 1'
#
loop_
_entity.id
_entity.type
_entity.pdbx_description
1 polymer ?
#
loop_
_entity_poly.entity_id
_entity_poly.type
_entity_poly.pdbx_seq_one_letter_code
_entity_poly.pdbx_strand_id
1 'polypeptide(L)'
;MTNKLVLLPAVDVQGGQAVQLAQGVAGSEKTFGDPLAAAQRWQDAGAEWLHLVDLDAAFGRGSNADIIAEITAAMDLKVELSGGLRDDEALERALATGCARVNLGTAALENPEWCEKVIGRYGERIGIAIDVKGSRLAARGWVREGGDWAEAVDRLSAAGCRTFVVTDVKSDGMLTGPNLDLLKKVAARTGAEVIASGGIAQLDDLRALRGLVPLGVTGAIIGTALYVGNFTLTDALAVAEE
;
A
#
# COMPACT_ATOMS: atom_id res chain seq x y z
N MET A 1 -15.45 -16.80 12.17
CA MET A 1 -14.31 -16.08 11.58
C MET A 1 -14.88 -15.26 10.45
N THR A 2 -14.76 -13.94 10.50
CA THR A 2 -15.29 -13.04 9.46
C THR A 2 -14.39 -13.14 8.24
N ASN A 3 -14.95 -13.49 7.07
CA ASN A 3 -14.22 -13.51 5.79
C ASN A 3 -14.12 -12.10 5.16
N LYS A 4 -14.17 -11.05 6.00
CA LYS A 4 -14.18 -9.66 5.55
C LYS A 4 -12.82 -9.31 4.95
N LEU A 5 -12.85 -8.72 3.75
CA LEU A 5 -11.67 -8.10 3.13
C LEU A 5 -11.60 -6.63 3.57
N VAL A 6 -10.50 -6.18 4.15
CA VAL A 6 -10.33 -4.78 4.55
C VAL A 6 -9.98 -3.94 3.32
N LEU A 7 -10.71 -2.84 3.07
CA LEU A 7 -10.44 -1.95 1.95
C LEU A 7 -9.66 -0.72 2.40
N LEU A 8 -8.63 -0.35 1.64
CA LEU A 8 -7.76 0.79 1.87
C LEU A 8 -7.77 1.69 0.63
N PRO A 9 -8.76 2.59 0.48
CA PRO A 9 -8.72 3.61 -0.58
C PRO A 9 -7.40 4.39 -0.53
N ALA A 10 -6.80 4.62 -1.69
CA ALA A 10 -5.49 5.25 -1.81
C ALA A 10 -5.58 6.77 -2.03
N VAL A 11 -4.65 7.50 -1.44
CA VAL A 11 -4.35 8.91 -1.73
C VAL A 11 -2.85 9.02 -1.92
N ASP A 12 -2.42 9.17 -3.17
CA ASP A 12 -1.02 9.42 -3.49
C ASP A 12 -0.81 10.93 -3.66
N VAL A 13 0.15 11.49 -2.94
CA VAL A 13 0.43 12.93 -2.91
C VAL A 13 1.69 13.24 -3.70
N GLN A 14 1.57 14.11 -4.69
CA GLN A 14 2.67 14.62 -5.51
C GLN A 14 2.46 16.12 -5.77
N GLY A 15 3.47 16.93 -5.47
CA GLY A 15 3.40 18.39 -5.66
C GLY A 15 2.22 19.03 -4.92
N GLY A 16 1.87 18.49 -3.75
CA GLY A 16 0.71 18.90 -2.96
C GLY A 16 -0.65 18.57 -3.59
N GLN A 17 -0.72 17.63 -4.53
CA GLN A 17 -1.96 17.22 -5.20
C GLN A 17 -2.18 15.71 -5.06
N ALA A 18 -3.45 15.30 -4.99
CA ALA A 18 -3.84 13.91 -5.12
C ALA A 18 -3.65 13.49 -6.58
N VAL A 19 -2.89 12.43 -6.81
CA VAL A 19 -2.61 11.91 -8.15
C VAL A 19 -2.87 10.42 -8.20
N GLN A 20 -2.99 9.87 -9.42
CA GLN A 20 -2.85 8.43 -9.67
C GLN A 20 -1.87 8.23 -10.81
N LEU A 21 -0.93 7.30 -10.63
CA LEU A 21 0.06 6.92 -11.64
C LEU A 21 -0.45 5.76 -12.49
N ALA A 22 -0.06 5.72 -13.77
CA ALA A 22 -0.15 4.51 -14.56
C ALA A 22 1.16 3.73 -14.39
N GLN A 23 1.09 2.52 -13.81
CA GLN A 23 2.26 1.68 -13.53
C GLN A 23 3.35 2.40 -12.74
N GLY A 24 3.02 3.22 -11.75
CA GLY A 24 4.02 3.88 -10.89
C GLY A 24 5.06 4.73 -11.64
N VAL A 25 4.88 5.00 -12.95
CA VAL A 25 5.86 5.71 -13.77
C VAL A 25 5.67 7.21 -13.58
N ALA A 26 6.71 7.88 -13.08
CA ALA A 26 6.74 9.33 -12.98
C ALA A 26 6.52 9.98 -14.37
N GLY A 27 5.63 10.97 -14.43
CA GLY A 27 5.22 11.64 -15.67
C GLY A 27 3.94 11.08 -16.31
N SER A 28 3.34 10.04 -15.73
CA SER A 28 2.06 9.46 -16.18
C SER A 28 0.86 9.90 -15.34
N GLU A 29 1.08 10.78 -14.36
CA GLU A 29 0.08 11.16 -13.37
C GLU A 29 -1.17 11.80 -13.98
N LYS A 30 -2.33 11.42 -13.44
CA LYS A 30 -3.56 12.22 -13.51
C LYS A 30 -3.79 12.88 -12.17
N THR A 31 -4.07 14.17 -12.17
CA THR A 31 -4.37 14.95 -10.97
C THR A 31 -5.86 14.91 -10.63
N PHE A 32 -6.17 14.67 -9.36
CA PHE A 32 -7.53 14.58 -8.81
C PHE A 32 -7.83 15.64 -7.74
N GLY A 33 -6.96 16.66 -7.63
CA GLY A 33 -7.17 17.85 -6.81
C GLY A 33 -6.56 17.74 -5.42
N ASP A 34 -7.28 18.26 -4.42
CA ASP A 34 -6.81 18.33 -3.03
C ASP A 34 -6.76 16.94 -2.36
N PRO A 35 -5.58 16.52 -1.85
CA PRO A 35 -5.41 15.30 -1.04
C PRO A 35 -6.33 15.20 0.18
N LEU A 36 -6.53 16.30 0.92
CA LEU A 36 -7.35 16.29 2.13
C LEU A 36 -8.81 16.05 1.76
N ALA A 37 -9.31 16.76 0.74
CA ALA A 37 -10.64 16.50 0.19
C ALA A 37 -10.78 15.06 -0.32
N ALA A 38 -9.74 14.46 -0.91
CA ALA A 38 -9.78 13.06 -1.34
C ALA A 38 -9.89 12.09 -0.14
N ALA A 39 -9.08 12.27 0.89
CA ALA A 39 -9.12 11.48 2.11
C ALA A 39 -10.50 11.60 2.81
N GLN A 40 -11.04 12.82 2.93
CA GLN A 40 -12.35 13.06 3.52
C GLN A 40 -13.47 12.33 2.76
N ARG A 41 -13.45 12.36 1.41
CA ARG A 41 -14.43 11.62 0.59
C ARG A 41 -14.43 10.13 0.91
N TRP A 42 -13.26 9.54 1.16
CA TRP A 42 -13.15 8.13 1.50
C TRP A 42 -13.65 7.83 2.91
N GLN A 43 -13.32 8.69 3.88
CA GLN A 43 -13.85 8.59 5.25
C GLN A 43 -15.38 8.70 5.27
N ASP A 44 -15.95 9.69 4.59
CA ASP A 44 -17.40 9.94 4.53
C ASP A 44 -18.16 8.77 3.86
N ALA A 45 -17.50 8.06 2.96
CA ALA A 45 -18.04 6.86 2.30
C ALA A 45 -17.87 5.57 3.12
N GLY A 46 -17.28 5.64 4.32
CA GLY A 46 -17.20 4.53 5.28
C GLY A 46 -15.86 3.78 5.31
N ALA A 47 -14.77 4.36 4.80
CA ALA A 47 -13.45 3.74 4.88
C ALA A 47 -13.00 3.55 6.35
N GLU A 48 -12.50 2.36 6.67
CA GLU A 48 -11.85 2.09 7.97
C GLU A 48 -10.34 2.38 7.94
N TRP A 49 -9.77 2.36 6.74
CA TRP A 49 -8.36 2.58 6.47
C TRP A 49 -8.16 3.55 5.32
N LEU A 50 -7.06 4.30 5.36
CA LEU A 50 -6.56 5.09 4.25
C LEU A 50 -5.13 4.67 3.95
N HIS A 51 -4.83 4.38 2.68
CA HIS A 51 -3.47 4.21 2.21
C HIS A 51 -2.95 5.56 1.70
N LEU A 52 -2.03 6.18 2.41
CA LEU A 52 -1.53 7.53 2.12
C LEU A 52 -0.05 7.46 1.71
N VAL A 53 0.30 8.02 0.55
CA VAL A 53 1.65 7.90 0.00
C VAL A 53 2.24 9.27 -0.32
N ASP A 54 3.42 9.58 0.21
CA ASP A 54 4.24 10.73 -0.24
C ASP A 54 5.10 10.30 -1.44
N LEU A 55 4.61 10.55 -2.66
CA LEU A 55 5.34 10.18 -3.89
C LEU A 55 6.60 11.01 -4.09
N ASP A 56 6.62 12.27 -3.67
CA ASP A 56 7.82 13.10 -3.82
C ASP A 56 8.97 12.60 -2.95
N ALA A 57 8.66 12.15 -1.73
CA ALA A 57 9.62 11.48 -0.86
C ALA A 57 10.01 10.10 -1.41
N ALA A 58 9.06 9.33 -1.96
CA ALA A 58 9.34 8.03 -2.58
C ALA A 58 10.33 8.14 -3.76
N PHE A 59 10.16 9.16 -4.61
CA PHE A 59 11.04 9.43 -5.75
C PHE A 59 12.30 10.23 -5.39
N GLY A 60 12.40 10.77 -4.17
CA GLY A 60 13.55 11.53 -3.70
C GLY A 60 13.68 12.91 -4.35
N ARG A 61 12.56 13.54 -4.70
CA ARG A 61 12.52 14.87 -5.35
C ARG A 61 11.90 15.97 -4.47
N GLY A 62 11.62 15.66 -3.21
CA GLY A 62 11.00 16.58 -2.26
C GLY A 62 10.29 15.81 -1.16
N SER A 63 9.35 16.46 -0.48
CA SER A 63 8.43 15.83 0.46
C SER A 63 7.17 16.68 0.61
N ASN A 64 6.07 16.02 0.92
CA ASN A 64 4.78 16.60 1.26
C ASN A 64 4.47 16.44 2.76
N ALA A 65 5.51 16.39 3.62
CA ALA A 65 5.38 16.03 5.04
C ALA A 65 4.30 16.81 5.80
N ASP A 66 4.18 18.12 5.59
CA ASP A 66 3.18 18.96 6.27
C ASP A 66 1.75 18.56 5.85
N ILE A 67 1.52 18.33 4.56
CA ILE A 67 0.23 17.88 4.01
C ILE A 67 -0.11 16.48 4.54
N ILE A 68 0.86 15.59 4.58
CA ILE A 68 0.69 14.22 5.10
C ILE A 68 0.30 14.25 6.59
N ALA A 69 0.96 15.10 7.38
CA ALA A 69 0.65 15.27 8.79
C ALA A 69 -0.75 15.88 9.00
N GLU A 70 -1.12 16.88 8.19
CA GLU A 70 -2.45 17.49 8.20
C GLU A 70 -3.55 16.46 7.92
N ILE A 71 -3.40 15.68 6.84
CA ILE A 71 -4.37 14.61 6.50
C ILE A 71 -4.44 13.61 7.63
N THR A 72 -3.31 13.11 8.13
CA THR A 72 -3.31 12.09 9.19
C THR A 72 -4.00 12.58 10.46
N ALA A 73 -3.80 13.85 10.84
CA ALA A 73 -4.42 14.44 12.02
C ALA A 73 -5.92 14.73 11.85
N ALA A 74 -6.40 14.91 10.62
CA ALA A 74 -7.80 15.22 10.33
C ALA A 74 -8.70 13.97 10.23
N MET A 75 -8.12 12.78 10.08
CA MET A 75 -8.88 11.54 9.88
C MET A 75 -9.19 10.82 11.20
N ASP A 76 -10.41 10.28 11.30
CA ASP A 76 -10.83 9.37 12.38
C ASP A 76 -10.53 7.89 12.04
N LEU A 77 -10.32 7.59 10.75
CA LEU A 77 -9.94 6.27 10.26
C LEU A 77 -8.46 5.95 10.52
N LYS A 78 -8.06 4.69 10.30
CA LYS A 78 -6.66 4.27 10.44
C LYS A 78 -5.86 4.67 9.20
N VAL A 79 -4.73 5.33 9.39
CA VAL A 79 -3.84 5.69 8.27
C VAL A 79 -2.68 4.70 8.16
N GLU A 80 -2.49 4.13 6.98
CA GLU A 80 -1.27 3.45 6.55
C GLU A 80 -0.45 4.43 5.70
N LEU A 81 0.75 4.78 6.18
CA LEU A 81 1.61 5.78 5.54
C LEU A 81 2.78 5.14 4.79
N SER A 82 3.07 5.62 3.59
CA SER A 82 4.21 5.19 2.78
C SER A 82 4.91 6.38 2.12
N GLY A 83 6.11 6.14 1.58
CA GLY A 83 6.89 7.13 0.83
C GLY A 83 8.14 7.62 1.55
N GLY A 84 9.31 7.39 0.95
CA GLY A 84 10.59 7.95 1.42
C GLY A 84 11.14 7.45 2.76
N LEU A 85 10.54 6.44 3.38
CA LEU A 85 10.96 5.89 4.68
C LEU A 85 12.20 5.02 4.56
N ARG A 86 13.39 5.62 4.62
CA ARG A 86 14.68 4.95 4.35
C ARG A 86 15.68 4.96 5.50
N ASP A 87 15.38 5.69 6.57
CA ASP A 87 16.23 5.86 7.74
C ASP A 87 15.36 6.08 9.00
N ASP A 88 16.01 6.08 10.17
CA ASP A 88 15.36 6.24 11.47
C ASP A 88 14.64 7.60 11.57
N GLU A 89 15.21 8.66 11.01
CA GLU A 89 14.66 10.01 11.10
C GLU A 89 13.33 10.13 10.33
N ALA A 90 13.31 9.61 9.08
CA ALA A 90 12.10 9.57 8.28
C ALA A 90 11.02 8.69 8.90
N LEU A 91 11.42 7.54 9.46
CA LEU A 91 10.52 6.63 10.15
C LEU A 91 9.90 7.27 11.40
N GLU A 92 10.71 7.90 12.25
CA GLU A 92 10.25 8.55 13.48
C GLU A 92 9.28 9.70 13.17
N ARG A 93 9.57 10.53 12.16
CA ARG A 93 8.64 11.57 11.70
C ARG A 93 7.32 10.98 11.20
N ALA A 94 7.36 9.91 10.42
CA ALA A 94 6.17 9.26 9.90
C ALA A 94 5.32 8.64 11.02
N LEU A 95 5.93 7.98 12.00
CA LEU A 95 5.20 7.42 13.14
C LEU A 95 4.64 8.50 14.08
N ALA A 96 5.30 9.66 14.17
CA ALA A 96 4.87 10.80 14.97
C ALA A 96 3.61 11.50 14.45
N THR A 97 3.21 11.27 13.19
CA THR A 97 1.92 11.77 12.67
C THR A 97 0.71 11.12 13.36
N GLY A 98 0.92 10.00 14.07
CA GLY A 98 -0.17 9.21 14.65
C GLY A 98 -0.70 8.13 13.71
N CYS A 99 -0.09 7.92 12.53
CA CYS A 99 -0.50 6.86 11.61
C CYS A 99 -0.52 5.49 12.30
N ALA A 100 -1.47 4.64 11.90
CA ALA A 100 -1.64 3.33 12.50
C ALA A 100 -0.47 2.40 12.14
N ARG A 101 0.04 2.47 10.91
CA ARG A 101 1.27 1.79 10.49
C ARG A 101 1.96 2.52 9.35
N VAL A 102 3.21 2.15 9.09
CA VAL A 102 3.99 2.63 7.95
C VAL A 102 4.42 1.47 7.05
N ASN A 103 4.65 1.74 5.76
CA ASN A 103 5.19 0.77 4.82
C ASN A 103 6.62 1.10 4.42
N LEU A 104 7.51 0.13 4.61
CA LEU A 104 8.89 0.20 4.12
C LEU A 104 8.98 -0.52 2.78
N GLY A 105 9.26 0.22 1.72
CA GLY A 105 9.49 -0.33 0.37
C GLY A 105 10.97 -0.53 0.09
N THR A 106 11.58 0.43 -0.61
CA THR A 106 12.99 0.38 -1.04
C THR A 106 13.97 0.05 0.09
N ALA A 107 13.72 0.54 1.30
CA ALA A 107 14.59 0.31 2.45
C ALA A 107 14.68 -1.17 2.88
N ALA A 108 13.60 -1.93 2.70
CA ALA A 108 13.60 -3.37 2.96
C ALA A 108 14.55 -4.13 2.03
N LEU A 109 14.82 -3.58 0.85
CA LEU A 109 15.66 -4.17 -0.18
C LEU A 109 17.11 -3.71 -0.08
N GLU A 110 17.31 -2.40 0.14
CA GLU A 110 18.64 -1.81 0.15
C GLU A 110 19.33 -1.91 1.52
N ASN A 111 18.56 -1.89 2.60
CA ASN A 111 19.07 -1.90 3.98
C ASN A 111 18.34 -2.97 4.82
N PRO A 112 18.44 -4.27 4.48
CA PRO A 112 17.62 -5.29 5.10
C PRO A 112 17.92 -5.47 6.60
N GLU A 113 19.16 -5.28 7.05
CA GLU A 113 19.51 -5.31 8.49
C GLU A 113 18.84 -4.17 9.29
N TRP A 114 18.70 -2.99 8.68
CA TRP A 114 17.97 -1.89 9.30
C TRP A 114 16.47 -2.22 9.37
N CYS A 115 15.92 -2.76 8.29
CA CYS A 115 14.53 -3.17 8.22
C CYS A 115 14.19 -4.23 9.29
N GLU A 116 15.04 -5.24 9.48
CA GLU A 116 14.91 -6.25 10.54
C GLU A 116 14.89 -5.63 11.95
N LYS A 117 15.79 -4.69 12.23
CA LYS A 117 15.83 -3.97 13.51
C LYS A 117 14.54 -3.17 13.74
N VAL A 118 14.06 -2.49 12.70
CA VAL A 118 12.83 -1.68 12.75
C VAL A 118 11.61 -2.57 12.97
N ILE A 119 11.48 -3.70 12.26
CA ILE A 119 10.43 -4.69 12.49
C ILE A 119 10.46 -5.17 13.94
N GLY A 120 11.63 -5.56 14.45
CA GLY A 120 11.78 -6.03 15.83
C GLY A 120 11.42 -4.97 16.88
N ARG A 121 11.71 -3.70 16.60
CA ARG A 121 11.44 -2.58 17.54
C ARG A 121 9.98 -2.12 17.52
N TYR A 122 9.35 -2.06 16.35
CA TYR A 122 8.05 -1.40 16.17
C TYR A 122 6.90 -2.37 15.84
N GLY A 123 7.19 -3.63 15.51
CA GLY A 123 6.19 -4.69 15.36
C GLY A 123 5.09 -4.37 14.35
N GLU A 124 3.83 -4.42 14.78
CA GLU A 124 2.63 -4.18 13.96
C GLU A 124 2.55 -2.78 13.34
N ARG A 125 3.34 -1.83 13.84
CA ARG A 125 3.43 -0.49 13.23
C ARG A 125 4.20 -0.51 11.90
N ILE A 126 4.84 -1.63 11.53
CA ILE A 126 5.66 -1.77 10.32
C ILE A 126 5.04 -2.81 9.38
N GLY A 127 4.66 -2.35 8.20
CA GLY A 127 4.41 -3.18 7.02
C GLY A 127 5.57 -3.10 6.04
N ILE A 128 5.69 -4.10 5.17
CA ILE A 128 6.66 -4.12 4.07
C ILE A 128 5.92 -4.05 2.74
N ALA A 129 6.24 -3.04 1.94
CA ALA A 129 5.79 -2.97 0.56
C ALA A 129 6.75 -3.72 -0.35
N ILE A 130 6.26 -4.76 -1.03
CA ILE A 130 7.00 -5.49 -2.06
C ILE A 130 6.35 -5.28 -3.43
N ASP A 131 7.09 -4.63 -4.31
CA ASP A 131 6.70 -4.42 -5.69
C ASP A 131 7.35 -5.51 -6.55
N VAL A 132 6.55 -6.38 -7.15
CA VAL A 132 7.01 -7.58 -7.84
C VAL A 132 6.88 -7.41 -9.36
N LYS A 133 7.97 -7.71 -10.07
CA LYS A 133 8.03 -7.80 -11.53
C LYS A 133 8.55 -9.19 -11.92
N GLY A 134 7.62 -10.09 -12.22
CA GLY A 134 7.96 -11.50 -12.49
C GLY A 134 8.39 -12.21 -11.21
N SER A 135 9.64 -12.67 -11.14
CA SER A 135 10.22 -13.25 -9.92
C SER A 135 11.07 -12.27 -9.12
N ARG A 136 11.20 -11.02 -9.58
CA ARG A 136 12.11 -10.04 -8.98
C ARG A 136 11.35 -8.92 -8.29
N LEU A 137 11.97 -8.36 -7.26
CA LEU A 137 11.52 -7.13 -6.62
C LEU A 137 11.97 -5.91 -7.44
N ALA A 138 11.15 -4.87 -7.40
CA ALA A 138 11.42 -3.58 -8.01
C ALA A 138 11.62 -2.53 -6.90
N ALA A 139 12.71 -1.76 -6.98
CA ALA A 139 13.13 -0.77 -5.98
C ALA A 139 13.23 0.63 -6.59
N ARG A 140 13.29 1.67 -5.74
CA ARG A 140 13.45 3.09 -6.12
C ARG A 140 12.43 3.58 -7.14
N GLY A 141 11.13 3.35 -6.92
CA GLY A 141 10.12 3.68 -7.93
C GLY A 141 10.25 2.84 -9.20
N TRP A 142 10.63 1.57 -9.01
CA TRP A 142 10.68 0.51 -10.02
C TRP A 142 11.78 0.62 -11.08
N VAL A 143 12.77 1.49 -10.85
CA VAL A 143 13.93 1.67 -11.74
C VAL A 143 15.08 0.70 -11.47
N ARG A 144 15.08 0.00 -10.33
CA ARG A 144 16.18 -0.90 -9.92
C ARG A 144 15.66 -2.29 -9.54
N GLU A 145 16.39 -3.35 -9.89
CA GLU A 145 16.12 -4.72 -9.43
C GLU A 145 16.51 -4.89 -7.95
N GLY A 146 15.64 -5.52 -7.17
CA GLY A 146 15.75 -5.69 -5.71
C GLY A 146 15.94 -7.13 -5.23
N GLY A 147 16.33 -8.07 -6.12
CA GLY A 147 16.52 -9.48 -5.78
C GLY A 147 15.26 -10.34 -5.98
N ASP A 148 15.31 -11.60 -5.52
CA ASP A 148 14.16 -12.52 -5.58
C ASP A 148 13.12 -12.20 -4.51
N TRP A 149 11.84 -12.18 -4.88
CA TRP A 149 10.79 -11.80 -3.94
C TRP A 149 10.54 -12.86 -2.86
N ALA A 150 10.71 -14.15 -3.17
CA ALA A 150 10.45 -15.21 -2.21
C ALA A 150 11.55 -15.23 -1.13
N GLU A 151 12.80 -15.04 -1.51
CA GLU A 151 13.91 -14.91 -0.55
C GLU A 151 13.71 -13.73 0.41
N ALA A 152 13.28 -12.57 -0.11
CA ALA A 152 13.01 -11.40 0.72
C ALA A 152 11.83 -11.62 1.68
N VAL A 153 10.74 -12.22 1.19
CA VAL A 153 9.57 -12.57 2.00
C VAL A 153 9.96 -13.53 3.12
N ASP A 154 10.70 -14.61 2.81
CA ASP A 154 11.11 -15.60 3.80
C ASP A 154 12.00 -14.94 4.88
N ARG A 155 12.95 -14.08 4.47
CA ARG A 155 13.83 -13.33 5.38
C ARG A 155 13.06 -12.38 6.31
N LEU A 156 12.16 -11.56 5.75
CA LEU A 156 11.41 -10.57 6.51
C LEU A 156 10.34 -11.21 7.41
N SER A 157 9.79 -12.34 6.99
CA SER A 157 8.89 -13.14 7.83
C SER A 157 9.66 -13.73 9.02
N ALA A 158 10.88 -14.23 8.81
CA ALA A 158 11.74 -14.69 9.90
C ALA A 158 12.14 -13.56 10.87
N ALA A 159 12.19 -12.31 10.40
CA ALA A 159 12.40 -11.12 11.23
C ALA A 159 11.15 -10.69 12.02
N GLY A 160 9.99 -11.34 11.81
CA GLY A 160 8.75 -11.05 12.51
C GLY A 160 7.83 -10.03 11.83
N CYS A 161 8.00 -9.79 10.52
CA CYS A 161 7.08 -8.94 9.75
C CYS A 161 5.64 -9.48 9.84
N ARG A 162 4.69 -8.59 10.14
CA ARG A 162 3.26 -8.96 10.32
C ARG A 162 2.36 -8.56 9.15
N THR A 163 2.84 -7.68 8.28
CA THR A 163 2.03 -7.18 7.15
C THR A 163 2.91 -6.99 5.92
N PHE A 164 2.49 -7.59 4.81
CA PHE A 164 3.09 -7.38 3.49
C PHE A 164 2.07 -6.71 2.57
N VAL A 165 2.44 -5.56 2.01
CA VAL A 165 1.72 -4.92 0.90
C VAL A 165 2.34 -5.42 -0.40
N VAL A 166 1.56 -6.11 -1.21
CA VAL A 166 2.06 -6.83 -2.39
C VAL A 166 1.49 -6.19 -3.64
N THR A 167 2.38 -5.62 -4.45
CA THR A 167 2.03 -5.00 -5.73
C THR A 167 2.57 -5.83 -6.88
N ASP A 168 1.73 -6.19 -7.85
CA ASP A 168 2.23 -6.61 -9.18
C ASP A 168 2.43 -5.35 -10.03
N VAL A 169 3.70 -5.02 -10.30
CA VAL A 169 4.10 -3.86 -11.11
C VAL A 169 3.42 -3.84 -12.48
N LYS A 170 3.10 -5.01 -13.05
CA LYS A 170 2.43 -5.07 -14.36
C LYS A 170 0.96 -4.66 -14.31
N SER A 171 0.28 -4.93 -13.19
CA SER A 171 -1.15 -4.67 -13.03
C SER A 171 -1.42 -3.30 -12.42
N ASP A 172 -0.44 -2.68 -11.74
CA ASP A 172 -0.67 -1.44 -11.03
C ASP A 172 -1.08 -0.27 -11.94
N GLY A 173 -2.16 0.42 -11.55
CA GLY A 173 -2.78 1.48 -12.35
C GLY A 173 -3.39 1.05 -13.70
N MET A 174 -3.31 -0.23 -14.08
CA MET A 174 -3.71 -0.70 -15.42
C MET A 174 -5.17 -1.13 -15.53
N LEU A 175 -5.88 -1.31 -14.41
CA LEU A 175 -7.26 -1.79 -14.38
C LEU A 175 -7.45 -3.14 -15.11
N THR A 176 -6.48 -4.05 -14.94
CA THR A 176 -6.45 -5.38 -15.60
C THR A 176 -6.80 -6.54 -14.66
N GLY A 177 -7.19 -6.25 -13.42
CA GLY A 177 -7.38 -7.22 -12.36
C GLY A 177 -6.12 -7.47 -11.51
N PRO A 178 -6.27 -7.84 -10.22
CA PRO A 178 -5.16 -8.15 -9.32
C PRO A 178 -4.50 -9.48 -9.69
N ASN A 179 -3.20 -9.61 -9.40
CA ASN A 179 -2.47 -10.87 -9.60
C ASN A 179 -2.74 -11.86 -8.43
N LEU A 180 -3.86 -12.58 -8.52
CA LEU A 180 -4.28 -13.54 -7.51
C LEU A 180 -3.26 -14.65 -7.25
N ASP A 181 -2.51 -15.08 -8.26
CA ASP A 181 -1.52 -16.13 -8.14
C ASP A 181 -0.30 -15.67 -7.34
N LEU A 182 0.16 -14.44 -7.57
CA LEU A 182 1.21 -13.83 -6.75
C LEU A 182 0.76 -13.71 -5.29
N LEU A 183 -0.43 -13.19 -5.04
CA LEU A 183 -0.97 -13.01 -3.70
C LEU A 183 -1.06 -14.32 -2.93
N LYS A 184 -1.57 -15.40 -3.56
CA LYS A 184 -1.61 -16.74 -2.96
C LYS A 184 -0.20 -17.26 -2.61
N LYS A 185 0.77 -17.06 -3.50
CA LYS A 185 2.14 -17.52 -3.30
C LYS A 185 2.84 -16.79 -2.14
N VAL A 186 2.60 -15.49 -2.00
CA VAL A 186 3.12 -14.72 -0.87
C VAL A 186 2.43 -15.15 0.43
N ALA A 187 1.10 -15.20 0.45
CA ALA A 187 0.34 -15.56 1.65
C ALA A 187 0.69 -16.97 2.18
N ALA A 188 0.93 -17.94 1.28
CA ALA A 188 1.36 -19.29 1.64
C ALA A 188 2.77 -19.36 2.26
N ARG A 189 3.60 -18.32 2.09
CA ARG A 189 4.98 -18.27 2.60
C ARG A 189 5.12 -17.50 3.91
N THR A 190 4.37 -16.42 4.06
CA THR A 190 4.65 -15.44 5.13
C THR A 190 4.05 -15.85 6.47
N GLY A 191 2.85 -16.44 6.46
CA GLY A 191 2.00 -16.58 7.66
C GLY A 191 1.53 -15.25 8.27
N ALA A 192 1.86 -14.12 7.61
CA ALA A 192 1.54 -12.75 7.95
C ALA A 192 0.35 -12.25 7.13
N GLU A 193 -0.18 -11.07 7.46
CA GLU A 193 -1.23 -10.44 6.68
C GLU A 193 -0.70 -9.99 5.32
N VAL A 194 -1.45 -10.31 4.26
CA VAL A 194 -1.15 -9.86 2.89
C VAL A 194 -2.20 -8.87 2.44
N ILE A 195 -1.75 -7.69 2.03
CA ILE A 195 -2.58 -6.63 1.47
C ILE A 195 -2.30 -6.57 -0.03
N ALA A 196 -3.33 -6.78 -0.84
CA ALA A 196 -3.23 -6.65 -2.29
C ALA A 196 -3.14 -5.17 -2.69
N SER A 197 -2.19 -4.82 -3.56
CA SER A 197 -2.08 -3.49 -4.16
C SER A 197 -2.00 -3.59 -5.67
N GLY A 198 -2.75 -2.74 -6.37
CA GLY A 198 -2.73 -2.63 -7.82
C GLY A 198 -3.67 -3.58 -8.58
N GLY A 199 -4.03 -3.18 -9.81
CA GLY A 199 -4.81 -3.99 -10.76
C GLY A 199 -6.33 -3.96 -10.59
N ILE A 200 -6.85 -3.65 -9.40
CA ILE A 200 -8.30 -3.65 -9.13
C ILE A 200 -9.02 -2.70 -10.09
N ALA A 201 -10.01 -3.24 -10.80
CA ALA A 201 -10.74 -2.58 -11.87
C ALA A 201 -12.25 -2.59 -11.66
N GLN A 202 -12.78 -3.67 -11.07
CA GLN A 202 -14.22 -3.92 -10.92
C GLN A 202 -14.54 -4.64 -9.61
N LEU A 203 -15.82 -4.66 -9.22
CA LEU A 203 -16.28 -5.31 -7.98
C LEU A 203 -15.99 -6.83 -7.93
N ASP A 204 -15.97 -7.51 -9.08
CA ASP A 204 -15.63 -8.93 -9.14
C ASP A 204 -14.17 -9.22 -8.75
N ASP A 205 -13.26 -8.24 -8.93
CA ASP A 205 -11.89 -8.36 -8.44
C ASP A 205 -11.87 -8.42 -6.90
N LEU A 206 -12.72 -7.61 -6.24
CA LEU A 206 -12.85 -7.60 -4.78
C LEU A 206 -13.49 -8.91 -4.28
N ARG A 207 -14.47 -9.47 -5.00
CA ARG A 207 -15.02 -10.80 -4.68
C ARG A 207 -13.94 -11.88 -4.76
N ALA A 208 -13.09 -11.82 -5.77
CA ALA A 208 -11.98 -12.76 -5.94
C ALA A 208 -10.95 -12.62 -4.81
N LEU A 209 -10.58 -11.39 -4.44
CA LEU A 209 -9.67 -11.11 -3.32
C LEU A 209 -10.25 -11.56 -1.98
N ARG A 210 -11.54 -11.31 -1.73
CA ARG A 210 -12.25 -11.78 -0.53
C ARG A 210 -12.20 -13.30 -0.40
N GLY A 211 -12.29 -14.03 -1.52
CA GLY A 211 -12.10 -15.48 -1.55
C GLY A 211 -10.72 -15.96 -1.08
N LEU A 212 -9.72 -15.07 -1.04
CA LEU A 212 -8.37 -15.35 -0.55
C LEU A 212 -8.16 -14.97 0.92
N VAL A 213 -9.14 -14.38 1.60
CA VAL A 213 -9.05 -14.03 3.04
C VAL A 213 -8.68 -15.24 3.90
N PRO A 214 -9.28 -16.44 3.73
CA PRO A 214 -8.87 -17.63 4.49
C PRO A 214 -7.44 -18.08 4.25
N LEU A 215 -6.78 -17.59 3.18
CA LEU A 215 -5.40 -17.90 2.85
C LEU A 215 -4.41 -16.85 3.38
N GLY A 216 -4.89 -15.75 3.99
CA GLY A 216 -4.06 -14.68 4.55
C GLY A 216 -4.06 -13.37 3.75
N VAL A 217 -4.84 -13.27 2.66
CA VAL A 217 -5.01 -11.99 1.94
C VAL A 217 -6.13 -11.18 2.60
N THR A 218 -5.76 -10.34 3.58
CA THR A 218 -6.70 -9.72 4.51
C THR A 218 -7.15 -8.32 4.08
N GLY A 219 -6.46 -7.69 3.12
CA GLY A 219 -6.82 -6.36 2.66
C GLY A 219 -6.52 -6.07 1.19
N ALA A 220 -7.05 -4.96 0.71
CA ALA A 220 -6.88 -4.48 -0.66
C ALA A 220 -6.80 -2.96 -0.73
N ILE A 221 -5.72 -2.44 -1.32
CA ILE A 221 -5.54 -1.02 -1.64
C ILE A 221 -6.20 -0.73 -2.97
N ILE A 222 -7.07 0.29 -3.01
CA ILE A 222 -7.82 0.67 -4.21
C ILE A 222 -7.55 2.14 -4.54
N GLY A 223 -6.85 2.38 -5.64
CA GLY A 223 -6.58 3.72 -6.17
C GLY A 223 -7.44 4.03 -7.40
N THR A 224 -6.86 3.87 -8.59
CA THR A 224 -7.39 4.35 -9.88
C THR A 224 -8.87 4.05 -10.10
N ALA A 225 -9.36 2.84 -9.78
CA ALA A 225 -10.75 2.46 -10.00
C ALA A 225 -11.77 3.35 -9.26
N LEU A 226 -11.44 3.81 -8.04
CA LEU A 226 -12.30 4.72 -7.28
C LEU A 226 -12.27 6.13 -7.87
N TYR A 227 -11.08 6.62 -8.26
CA TYR A 227 -10.93 7.95 -8.83
C TYR A 227 -11.59 8.11 -10.22
N VAL A 228 -11.55 7.07 -11.05
CA VAL A 228 -12.19 7.10 -12.38
C VAL A 228 -13.67 6.71 -12.33
N GLY A 229 -14.19 6.33 -11.16
CA GLY A 229 -15.61 6.03 -10.95
C GLY A 229 -16.07 4.71 -11.57
N ASN A 230 -15.20 3.69 -11.64
CA ASN A 230 -15.62 2.35 -12.09
C ASN A 230 -16.67 1.73 -11.15
N PHE A 231 -16.61 2.07 -9.87
CA PHE A 231 -17.57 1.75 -8.82
C PHE A 231 -17.40 2.74 -7.66
N THR A 232 -18.36 2.78 -6.73
CA THR A 232 -18.25 3.60 -5.52
C THR A 232 -17.55 2.83 -4.39
N LEU A 233 -16.95 3.55 -3.42
CA LEU A 233 -16.40 2.89 -2.23
C LEU A 233 -17.50 2.17 -1.43
N THR A 234 -18.71 2.71 -1.38
CA THR A 234 -19.85 2.07 -0.72
C THR A 234 -20.21 0.72 -1.36
N ASP A 235 -20.24 0.63 -2.69
CA ASP A 235 -20.46 -0.65 -3.39
C ASP A 235 -19.32 -1.63 -3.11
N ALA A 236 -18.07 -1.13 -3.09
CA ALA A 236 -16.90 -1.95 -2.80
C ALA A 236 -16.93 -2.52 -1.38
N LEU A 237 -17.31 -1.71 -0.38
CA LEU A 237 -17.44 -2.13 1.02
C LEU A 237 -18.53 -3.21 1.16
N ALA A 238 -19.68 -3.05 0.51
CA ALA A 238 -20.74 -4.07 0.54
C ALA A 238 -20.24 -5.43 0.03
N VAL A 239 -19.46 -5.43 -1.06
CA VAL A 239 -18.85 -6.64 -1.62
C VAL A 239 -17.76 -7.23 -0.73
N ALA A 240 -17.06 -6.39 0.04
CA ALA A 240 -15.97 -6.83 0.90
C ALA A 240 -16.44 -7.46 2.23
N GLU A 241 -17.68 -7.15 2.66
CA GLU A 241 -18.28 -7.61 3.92
C GLU A 241 -19.16 -8.85 3.82
N GLU A 242 -19.80 -9.08 2.66
CA GLU A 242 -20.64 -10.26 2.35
C GLU A 242 -19.92 -11.60 2.60
#